data_AF-A0A497JUU0-F1
#
_entry.id   AF-A0A497JUU0-F1
#
_cell.length_a   1.000
_cell.length_b   1.000
_cell.length_c   1.000
_cell.angle_alpha   90.00
_cell.angle_beta   90.00
_cell.angle_gamma   90.00
#
_symmetry.space_group_name_H-M   'P 1'
#
loop_
_entity.id
_entity.type
_entity.pdbx_description
1 polymer ?
#
loop_
_entity_poly.entity_id
_entity_poly.type
_entity_poly.pdbx_seq_one_letter_code
_entity_poly.pdbx_strand_id
1 'polypeptide(L)'
;DELCAQYIEALLRGEKPDFGEMRHRIVEAPSTSKFFDPAQPQYRPEDLELALELNKFDFAMRLIPDSPPYIVKTYPSQTRQR
;
A
#
# COMPACT_ATOMS: atom_id res chain seq x y z
N ASP A 1 -6.03 -6.28 3.70
CA ASP A 1 -6.36 -4.87 3.34
C ASP A 1 -6.67 -4.01 4.55
N GLU A 2 -7.27 -4.60 5.57
CA GLU A 2 -7.65 -4.01 6.85
C GLU A 2 -6.50 -3.27 7.53
N LEU A 3 -5.30 -3.87 7.58
CA LEU A 3 -4.13 -3.24 8.19
C LEU A 3 -3.66 -1.99 7.44
N CYS A 4 -3.81 -1.95 6.11
CA CYS A 4 -3.52 -0.76 5.31
C CYS A 4 -4.52 0.37 5.61
N ALA A 5 -5.82 0.04 5.70
CA ALA A 5 -6.85 0.99 6.07
C ALA A 5 -6.65 1.56 7.48
N GLN A 6 -6.34 0.70 8.46
CA GLN A 6 -6.03 1.10 9.83
C GLN A 6 -4.78 1.98 9.91
N TYR A 7 -3.74 1.66 9.12
CA TYR A 7 -2.54 2.48 9.03
C TYR A 7 -2.86 3.90 8.53
N ILE A 8 -3.63 4.02 7.44
CA ILE A 8 -4.05 5.31 6.88
C ILE A 8 -4.94 6.08 7.87
N GLU A 9 -5.89 5.41 8.52
CA GLU A 9 -6.79 6.01 9.51
C GLU A 9 -6.01 6.60 10.69
N ALA A 10 -5.04 5.85 11.24
CA ALA A 10 -4.18 6.31 12.33
C ALA A 10 -3.36 7.55 11.92
N LEU A 11 -2.78 7.55 10.72
CA LEU A 11 -2.06 8.71 10.19
C LEU A 11 -2.97 9.94 10.05
N LEU A 12 -4.22 9.78 9.59
CA LEU A 12 -5.19 10.87 9.47
C LEU A 12 -5.61 11.45 10.83
N ARG A 13 -5.50 10.65 11.91
CA ARG A 13 -5.70 11.11 13.30
C ARG A 13 -4.46 11.75 13.92
N GLY A 14 -3.33 11.80 13.21
CA GLY A 14 -2.06 12.31 13.72
C GLY A 14 -1.32 11.32 14.63
N GLU A 15 -1.69 10.03 14.58
CA GLU A 15 -1.06 8.97 15.35
C GLU A 15 0.21 8.45 14.64
N LYS A 16 0.96 7.59 15.34
CA LYS A 16 2.17 6.93 14.82
C LYS A 16 1.99 5.41 14.87
N PRO A 17 1.32 4.80 13.86
CA PRO A 17 1.14 3.36 13.81
C PRO A 17 2.48 2.62 13.66
N ASP A 18 2.62 1.47 14.32
CA ASP A 18 3.78 0.59 14.17
C ASP A 18 3.67 -0.23 12.88
N PHE A 19 4.27 0.27 11.80
CA PHE A 19 4.29 -0.43 10.53
C PHE A 19 5.05 -1.78 10.61
N GLY A 20 6.03 -1.92 11.51
CA GLY A 20 6.78 -3.15 11.68
C GLY A 20 5.92 -4.29 12.21
N GLU A 21 5.12 -4.00 13.25
CA GLU A 21 4.13 -4.95 13.80
C GLU A 21 3.07 -5.32 12.75
N MET A 22 2.55 -4.33 12.03
CA MET A 22 1.58 -4.58 10.95
C MET A 22 2.18 -5.44 9.84
N ARG A 23 3.41 -5.17 9.41
CA ARG A 23 4.12 -5.97 8.41
C ARG A 23 4.26 -7.42 8.85
N HIS A 24 4.64 -7.67 10.11
CA HIS A 24 4.73 -9.02 10.66
C HIS A 24 3.40 -9.76 10.54
N ARG A 25 2.31 -9.12 10.97
CA ARG A 25 0.96 -9.69 10.89
C ARG A 25 0.49 -9.96 9.46
N ILE A 26 0.88 -9.12 8.50
CA ILE A 26 0.58 -9.37 7.08
C ILE A 26 1.32 -10.63 6.62
N VAL A 27 2.62 -10.74 6.89
CA VAL A 27 3.45 -11.88 6.44
C VAL A 27 2.95 -13.20 7.03
N GLU A 28 2.49 -13.21 8.29
CA GLU A 28 1.95 -14.41 8.95
C GLU A 28 0.50 -14.77 8.53
N ALA A 29 -0.20 -13.89 7.82
CA ALA A 29 -1.60 -14.12 7.46
C ALA A 29 -1.73 -15.27 6.43
N PRO A 30 -2.77 -16.13 6.52
CA PRO A 30 -2.97 -17.20 5.54
C PRO A 30 -3.08 -16.71 4.09
N SER A 31 -3.51 -15.47 3.88
CA SER A 31 -3.65 -14.85 2.55
C SER A 31 -2.32 -14.59 1.84
N THR A 32 -1.19 -14.53 2.54
CA THR A 32 0.14 -14.34 1.94
C THR A 32 0.83 -15.66 1.58
N SER A 33 0.36 -16.79 2.10
CA SER A 33 0.94 -18.12 1.84
C SER A 33 1.06 -18.43 0.34
N LYS A 34 0.11 -17.97 -0.47
CA LYS A 34 0.09 -18.14 -1.94
C LYS A 34 1.32 -17.58 -2.66
N PHE A 35 1.98 -16.56 -2.11
CA PHE A 35 3.19 -15.96 -2.70
C PHE A 35 4.43 -16.86 -2.52
N PHE A 36 4.34 -17.88 -1.66
CA PHE A 36 5.41 -18.84 -1.40
C PHE A 36 5.07 -20.25 -1.89
N ASP A 37 3.93 -20.42 -2.58
CA ASP A 37 3.47 -21.71 -3.11
C ASP A 37 4.02 -21.94 -4.53
N PRO A 38 4.94 -22.91 -4.74
CA PRO A 38 5.49 -23.21 -6.05
C PRO A 38 4.43 -23.70 -7.06
N ALA A 39 3.27 -24.19 -6.60
CA ALA A 39 2.17 -24.58 -7.46
C ALA A 39 1.39 -23.38 -8.02
N GLN A 40 1.64 -22.17 -7.51
CA GLN A 40 0.99 -20.93 -7.94
C GLN A 40 2.01 -19.89 -8.42
N PRO A 41 2.75 -20.16 -9.52
CA PRO A 41 3.85 -19.32 -10.01
C PRO A 41 3.44 -17.90 -10.44
N GLN A 42 2.14 -17.64 -10.63
CA GLN A 42 1.61 -16.30 -10.89
C GLN A 42 1.70 -15.37 -9.68
N TYR A 43 1.89 -15.89 -8.46
CA TYR A 43 2.09 -15.12 -7.24
C TYR A 43 3.57 -15.15 -6.88
N ARG A 44 4.30 -14.11 -7.24
CA ARG A 44 5.74 -14.08 -6.99
C ARG A 44 6.05 -13.50 -5.61
N PRO A 45 7.02 -14.03 -4.85
CA PRO A 45 7.40 -13.46 -3.56
C PRO A 45 7.71 -11.95 -3.61
N GLU A 46 8.33 -11.48 -4.71
CA GLU A 46 8.71 -10.08 -4.90
C GLU A 46 7.50 -9.13 -4.94
N ASP A 47 6.32 -9.64 -5.34
CA ASP A 47 5.10 -8.83 -5.36
C ASP A 47 4.63 -8.51 -3.94
N LEU A 48 4.80 -9.45 -2.99
CA LEU A 48 4.56 -9.22 -1.57
C LEU A 48 5.59 -8.27 -0.96
N GLU A 49 6.87 -8.43 -1.34
CA GLU A 49 7.94 -7.53 -0.89
C GLU A 49 7.67 -6.07 -1.30
N LEU A 50 7.35 -5.85 -2.58
CA LEU A 50 7.03 -4.53 -3.11
C LEU A 50 5.78 -3.92 -2.46
N ALA A 51 4.75 -4.74 -2.17
CA ALA A 51 3.54 -4.27 -1.50
C ALA A 51 3.78 -3.83 -0.04
N LEU A 52 4.86 -4.32 0.58
CA LEU A 52 5.25 -3.99 1.96
C LEU A 52 6.31 -2.88 2.03
N GLU A 53 6.72 -2.29 0.91
CA GLU A 53 7.59 -1.12 0.89
C GLU A 53 6.80 0.17 1.13
N LEU A 54 6.83 0.63 2.38
CA LEU A 54 6.17 1.87 2.79
C LEU A 54 6.81 3.09 2.11
N ASN A 55 5.99 4.02 1.61
CA ASN A 55 6.42 5.29 1.00
C ASN A 55 7.41 5.14 -0.17
N LYS A 56 7.38 4.02 -0.90
CA LYS A 56 8.18 3.82 -2.13
C LYS A 56 7.83 4.83 -3.23
N PHE A 57 6.59 5.31 -3.24
CA PHE A 57 6.08 6.29 -4.19
C PHE A 57 5.52 7.52 -3.46
N ASP A 58 5.78 8.69 -4.02
CA ASP A 58 5.43 10.02 -3.48
C ASP A 58 4.18 10.62 -4.15
N PHE A 59 3.41 9.82 -4.89
CA PHE A 59 2.16 10.21 -5.56
C PHE A 59 0.98 9.38 -5.07
N ALA A 60 -0.21 9.97 -5.13
CA ALA A 60 -1.47 9.24 -5.06
C ALA A 60 -2.03 9.03 -6.48
N MET A 61 -2.81 7.97 -6.68
CA MET A 61 -3.56 7.76 -7.92
C MET A 61 -4.91 8.47 -7.82
N ARG A 62 -5.23 9.35 -8.79
CA ARG A 62 -6.53 10.01 -8.89
C ARG A 62 -7.27 9.50 -10.13
N LEU A 63 -8.51 9.05 -9.93
CA LEU A 63 -9.45 8.75 -11.00
C LEU A 63 -10.02 10.04 -11.59
N ILE A 64 -9.97 10.17 -12.91
CA ILE A 64 -10.67 11.21 -13.68
C ILE A 64 -11.92 10.57 -14.31
N PRO A 65 -13.14 11.06 -13.96
CA PRO A 65 -14.39 10.46 -14.41
C PRO A 65 -14.80 10.95 -15.81
N ASP A 66 -13.89 10.88 -16.78
CA ASP A 66 -14.17 11.17 -18.20
C ASP A 66 -14.81 9.96 -18.91
N SER A 67 -15.07 10.10 -20.22
CA SER A 67 -15.58 9.02 -21.07
C SER A 67 -14.57 8.72 -22.20
N PRO A 68 -13.69 7.71 -22.05
CA PRO A 68 -13.56 6.76 -20.94
C PRO A 68 -12.84 7.34 -19.71
N PRO A 69 -13.03 6.74 -18.51
CA PRO A 69 -12.31 7.17 -17.32
C PRO A 69 -10.82 6.80 -17.42
N TYR A 70 -9.97 7.60 -16.78
CA TYR A 70 -8.53 7.35 -16.72
C TYR A 70 -7.93 7.73 -15.37
N ILE A 71 -6.75 7.19 -15.06
CA ILE A 71 -6.04 7.45 -13.80
C ILE A 71 -4.84 8.35 -14.08
N VAL A 72 -4.63 9.34 -13.21
CA VAL A 72 -3.44 10.18 -13.21
C VAL A 72 -2.69 10.04 -11.89
N LYS A 73 -1.36 10.23 -11.94
CA LYS A 73 -0.56 10.43 -10.73
C LYS A 73 -0.76 11.87 -10.26
N THR A 74 -1.17 12.04 -9.01
CA THR A 74 -1.19 13.36 -8.35
C THR A 74 -0.13 13.36 -7.27
N TYR A 75 0.73 14.36 -7.31
CA TYR A 75 1.72 14.60 -6.28
C TYR A 75 1.09 15.55 -5.25
N PRO A 76 1.44 15.45 -3.95
CA PRO A 76 1.07 16.48 -3.01
C PRO A 76 1.54 17.83 -3.56
N SER A 77 0.68 18.84 -3.52
CA SER A 77 1.12 20.20 -3.84
C SER A 77 2.35 20.51 -2.99
N GLN A 78 3.38 21.14 -3.59
CA GLN A 78 4.50 21.75 -2.87
C GLN A 78 3.95 22.85 -1.96
N THR A 79 3.21 22.47 -0.94
CA THR A 79 2.54 23.35 -0.01
C THR A 79 3.60 23.68 1.00
N ARG A 80 4.44 24.65 0.62
CA ARG A 80 5.33 25.48 1.45
C ARG A 80 5.71 24.81 2.77
N GLN A 81 6.89 24.20 2.79
CA GLN A 81 7.70 24.22 4.01
C GLN A 81 7.86 25.70 4.41
N ARG A 82 7.12 26.12 5.43
CA ARG A 82 7.44 27.24 6.31
C ARG A 82 7.71 26.65 7.68
#